data_AF-A0AAU2WZY3-F1
#
_entry.id   AF-A0AAU2WZY3-F1
#
_cell.length_a   1.000
_cell.length_b   1.000
_cell.length_c   1.000
_cell.angle_alpha   90.00
_cell.angle_beta   90.00
_cell.angle_gamma   90.00
#
_symmetry.space_group_name_H-M   'P 1'
#
loop_
_entity.id
_entity.type
_entity.pdbx_description
1 polymer ?
#
loop_
_entity_poly.entity_id
_entity_poly.type
_entity_poly.pdbx_seq_one_letter_code
_entity_poly.pdbx_strand_id
1 'polypeptide(L)'
;MSDDGLADVHARIAQSDIAKQATADLLAYAARHRDPEPPQATVIPMPDLSSPGIARFPCPRRCGWSHHEPTDPGPSRLIVAIDPTGAWQGEGRELGEMISLNAEARFLAQRAHIEAAIADHCLNSH
;
A
#
# COMPACT_ATOMS: atom_id res chain seq x y z
N MET A 1 -33.52 15.94 41.34
CA MET A 1 -33.39 14.54 40.88
C MET A 1 -31.91 14.29 40.72
N SER A 2 -31.37 13.40 41.54
CA SER A 2 -29.93 13.27 41.82
C SER A 2 -29.16 12.64 40.67
N ASP A 3 -28.00 13.22 40.35
CA ASP A 3 -27.03 12.77 39.32
C ASP A 3 -26.50 11.34 39.58
N ASP A 4 -26.59 10.87 40.83
CA ASP A 4 -26.15 9.53 41.28
C ASP A 4 -26.92 8.38 40.62
N GLY A 5 -28.19 8.60 40.23
CA GLY A 5 -29.00 7.56 39.58
C GLY A 5 -28.55 7.24 38.16
N LEU A 6 -27.97 8.22 37.45
CA LEU A 6 -27.48 8.03 36.09
C LEU A 6 -26.15 7.28 36.08
N ALA A 7 -25.27 7.58 37.03
CA ALA A 7 -23.99 6.88 37.19
C ALA A 7 -24.17 5.39 37.52
N ASP A 8 -25.14 5.04 38.36
CA ASP A 8 -25.45 3.64 38.70
C ASP A 8 -26.03 2.86 37.51
N VAL A 9 -26.91 3.49 36.72
CA VAL A 9 -27.44 2.88 35.49
C VAL A 9 -26.33 2.66 34.46
N HIS A 10 -25.42 3.61 34.29
CA HIS A 10 -24.26 3.48 33.40
C HIS A 10 -23.33 2.35 33.85
N ALA A 11 -23.09 2.21 35.16
CA ALA A 11 -22.27 1.12 35.71
C ALA A 11 -22.90 -0.25 35.47
N ARG A 12 -24.23 -0.37 35.62
CA ARG A 12 -24.96 -1.62 35.34
C ARG A 12 -25.00 -1.97 33.86
N ILE A 13 -25.11 -0.98 32.97
CA ILE A 13 -25.02 -1.19 31.53
C ILE A 13 -23.62 -1.66 31.15
N ALA A 14 -22.57 -1.04 31.69
CA ALA A 14 -21.18 -1.42 31.43
C ALA A 14 -20.83 -2.85 31.93
N GLN A 15 -21.51 -3.31 32.99
CA GLN A 15 -21.34 -4.67 33.52
C GLN A 15 -22.20 -5.72 32.81
N SER A 16 -23.18 -5.29 32.00
CA SER A 16 -24.04 -6.22 31.27
C SER A 16 -23.25 -7.05 30.27
N ASP A 17 -23.61 -8.32 30.14
CA ASP A 17 -22.94 -9.22 29.20
C ASP A 17 -23.13 -8.78 27.74
N ILE A 18 -24.21 -8.06 27.45
CA ILE A 18 -24.47 -7.43 26.15
C ILE A 18 -23.46 -6.33 25.86
N ALA A 19 -23.14 -5.46 26.82
CA ALA A 19 -22.15 -4.40 26.63
C ALA A 19 -20.73 -4.95 26.50
N LYS A 20 -20.39 -6.01 27.25
CA LYS A 20 -19.11 -6.72 27.11
C LYS A 20 -18.98 -7.35 25.72
N GLN A 21 -20.04 -8.00 25.24
CA GLN A 21 -20.05 -8.61 23.91
C GLN A 21 -19.95 -7.56 22.80
N ALA A 22 -20.71 -6.46 22.88
CA ALA A 22 -20.64 -5.36 21.92
C ALA A 22 -19.24 -4.72 21.88
N THR A 23 -18.59 -4.59 23.04
CA THR A 23 -17.20 -4.10 23.13
C THR A 23 -16.22 -5.09 22.49
N ALA A 24 -16.38 -6.39 22.74
CA ALA A 24 -15.56 -7.42 22.13
C ALA A 24 -15.72 -7.46 20.60
N ASP A 25 -16.94 -7.31 20.10
CA ASP A 25 -17.24 -7.27 18.67
C ASP A 25 -16.66 -6.01 18.00
N LEU A 26 -16.76 -4.85 18.65
CA LEU A 26 -16.12 -3.60 18.18
C LEU A 26 -14.60 -3.71 18.15
N LEU A 27 -13.99 -4.31 19.17
CA LEU A 27 -12.55 -4.54 19.21
C LEU A 27 -12.11 -5.55 18.13
N ALA A 28 -12.88 -6.62 17.92
CA ALA A 28 -12.62 -7.59 16.86
C ALA A 28 -12.82 -6.98 15.46
N TYR A 29 -13.79 -6.07 15.30
CA TYR A 29 -13.97 -5.30 14.08
C TYR A 29 -12.78 -4.36 13.85
N ALA A 30 -12.37 -3.58 14.86
CA ALA A 30 -11.21 -2.69 14.77
C ALA A 30 -9.89 -3.45 14.53
N ALA A 31 -9.74 -4.67 15.04
CA ALA A 31 -8.58 -5.51 14.77
C ALA A 31 -8.56 -6.02 13.31
N ARG A 32 -9.73 -6.32 12.74
CA ARG A 32 -9.88 -6.76 11.33
C ARG A 32 -9.78 -5.61 10.33
N HIS A 33 -10.11 -4.40 10.77
CA HIS A 33 -10.08 -3.17 9.98
C HIS A 33 -9.03 -2.19 10.49
N ARG A 34 -7.95 -2.69 11.08
CA ARG A 34 -6.80 -1.85 11.44
C ARG A 34 -6.30 -1.23 10.13
N ASP A 35 -6.31 0.10 10.07
CA ASP A 35 -5.74 0.81 8.93
C ASP A 35 -4.34 0.27 8.65
N PRO A 36 -3.99 -0.01 7.39
CA PRO A 36 -2.65 -0.43 7.05
C PRO A 36 -1.67 0.62 7.61
N GLU A 37 -0.61 0.14 8.24
CA GLU A 37 0.44 1.01 8.76
C GLU A 37 0.83 2.00 7.65
N PRO A 38 0.86 3.32 7.93
CA PRO A 38 1.19 4.29 6.91
C PRO A 38 2.53 3.88 6.29
N PRO A 39 2.63 3.85 4.95
CA PRO A 39 3.84 3.36 4.30
C PRO A 39 5.01 4.18 4.83
N GLN A 40 6.07 3.48 5.26
CA GLN A 40 7.29 4.14 5.75
C GLN A 40 7.74 5.17 4.72
N ALA A 41 8.10 6.36 5.21
CA ALA A 41 8.60 7.44 4.36
C ALA A 41 9.70 6.90 3.45
N THR A 42 9.45 6.88 2.14
CA THR A 42 10.39 6.39 1.16
C THR A 42 11.57 7.34 1.06
N VAL A 43 12.79 6.80 0.93
CA VAL A 43 14.01 7.60 0.65
C VAL A 43 13.93 8.23 -0.75
N ILE A 44 13.05 7.72 -1.60
CA ILE A 44 12.79 8.25 -2.94
C ILE A 44 12.12 9.63 -2.82
N PRO A 45 12.77 10.70 -3.32
CA PRO A 45 12.13 12.00 -3.39
C PRO A 45 10.94 11.96 -4.35
N MET A 46 9.91 12.76 -4.07
CA MET A 46 8.77 12.90 -4.96
C MET A 46 9.26 13.24 -6.39
N PRO A 47 8.82 12.49 -7.41
CA PRO A 47 9.26 12.77 -8.77
C PRO A 47 8.66 14.09 -9.29
N ASP A 48 9.43 14.78 -10.12
CA ASP A 48 8.91 15.82 -11.00
C ASP A 48 8.35 15.17 -12.29
N LEU A 49 7.09 15.48 -12.60
CA LEU A 49 6.34 14.98 -13.76
C LEU A 49 6.23 16.03 -14.89
N SER A 50 7.14 17.01 -14.91
CA SER A 50 7.16 18.11 -15.89
C SER A 50 7.23 17.68 -17.36
N SER A 51 7.54 16.42 -17.65
CA SER A 51 7.58 15.86 -19.00
C SER A 51 6.61 14.67 -19.12
N PRO A 52 5.71 14.65 -20.12
CA PRO A 52 4.82 13.53 -20.33
C PRO A 52 5.65 12.27 -20.61
N GLY A 53 5.35 11.19 -19.88
CA GLY A 53 6.04 9.91 -20.07
C GLY A 53 7.31 9.71 -19.22
N ILE A 54 7.76 10.70 -18.43
CA ILE A 54 8.99 10.60 -17.63
C ILE A 54 8.79 11.16 -16.23
N ALA A 55 9.12 10.36 -15.22
CA ALA A 55 9.25 10.75 -13.83
C ALA A 55 10.72 11.08 -13.51
N ARG A 56 10.98 12.27 -12.99
CA ARG A 56 12.33 12.74 -12.64
C ARG A 56 12.54 12.70 -11.15
N PHE A 57 13.51 11.91 -10.69
CA PHE A 57 13.86 11.79 -9.28
C PHE A 57 15.15 12.58 -9.00
N PRO A 58 15.07 13.77 -8.38
CA PRO A 58 16.24 14.58 -8.12
C PRO A 58 17.17 13.93 -7.10
N CYS A 59 18.48 14.23 -7.17
CA CYS A 59 19.41 13.87 -6.10
C CYS A 59 18.92 14.46 -4.75
N PRO A 60 18.85 13.67 -3.66
CA PRO A 60 18.47 14.18 -2.34
C PRO A 60 19.35 15.33 -1.83
N ARG A 61 20.62 15.39 -2.27
CA ARG A 61 21.56 16.49 -1.96
C ARG A 61 21.39 17.73 -2.84
N ARG A 62 20.47 17.72 -3.80
CA ARG A 62 20.16 18.85 -4.72
C ARG A 62 21.39 19.37 -5.50
N CYS A 63 22.26 18.47 -5.94
CA CYS A 63 23.46 18.80 -6.72
C CYS A 63 23.20 19.10 -8.21
N GLY A 64 21.95 19.06 -8.67
CA GLY A 64 21.55 19.29 -10.06
C GLY A 64 21.38 18.02 -10.89
N TRP A 65 21.78 16.85 -10.39
CA TRP A 65 21.51 15.56 -11.02
C TRP A 65 20.08 15.07 -10.75
N SER A 66 19.51 14.30 -11.69
CA SER A 66 18.23 13.60 -11.53
C SER A 66 18.23 12.29 -12.30
N HIS A 67 17.61 11.25 -11.72
CA HIS A 67 17.30 9.99 -12.41
C HIS A 67 16.00 10.16 -13.20
N HIS A 68 15.99 9.69 -14.46
CA HIS A 68 14.83 9.81 -15.35
C HIS A 68 14.25 8.41 -15.56
N GLU A 69 13.06 8.17 -15.02
CA GLU A 69 12.36 6.89 -15.16
C GLU A 69 11.16 7.07 -16.12
N PRO A 70 10.98 6.20 -17.12
CA PRO A 70 9.75 6.20 -17.91
C PRO A 70 8.51 5.94 -17.03
N THR A 71 7.44 6.71 -17.20
CA THR A 71 6.17 6.45 -16.50
C THR A 71 5.36 5.32 -17.14
N ASP A 72 5.65 5.01 -18.40
CA ASP A 72 5.14 3.83 -19.10
C ASP A 72 6.33 2.94 -19.50
N PRO A 73 6.65 1.88 -18.74
CA PRO A 73 7.75 0.97 -19.07
C PRO A 73 7.45 0.07 -20.27
N GLY A 74 6.30 0.25 -20.94
CA GLY A 74 5.86 -0.56 -22.07
C GLY A 74 5.09 -1.82 -21.65
N PRO A 75 4.73 -2.69 -22.62
CA PRO A 75 3.88 -3.84 -22.36
C PRO A 75 4.56 -4.86 -21.46
N SER A 76 3.98 -5.12 -20.29
CA SER A 76 4.39 -6.24 -19.43
C SER A 76 3.71 -7.52 -19.89
N ARG A 77 4.48 -8.59 -20.12
CA ARG A 77 3.94 -9.90 -20.46
C ARG A 77 3.47 -10.62 -19.19
N LEU A 78 2.18 -10.50 -18.86
CA LEU A 78 1.52 -11.39 -17.90
C LEU A 78 1.21 -12.72 -18.59
N ILE A 79 1.87 -13.81 -18.17
CA ILE A 79 1.59 -15.15 -18.69
C ILE A 79 0.56 -15.79 -17.75
N VAL A 80 -0.69 -15.81 -18.19
CA VAL A 80 -1.75 -16.58 -17.51
C VAL A 80 -1.77 -18.00 -18.05
N ALA A 81 -1.88 -18.98 -17.16
CA ALA A 81 -2.13 -20.36 -17.56
C ALA A 81 -3.56 -20.46 -18.11
N ILE A 82 -3.69 -20.87 -19.37
CA ILE A 82 -4.96 -21.16 -20.03
C ILE A 82 -4.95 -22.65 -20.32
N ASP A 83 -6.09 -23.33 -20.14
CA ASP A 83 -6.19 -24.74 -20.52
C ASP A 83 -6.07 -24.93 -22.05
N PRO A 84 -5.89 -26.16 -22.54
CA PRO A 84 -5.76 -26.44 -23.97
C PRO A 84 -7.03 -26.13 -24.79
N THR A 85 -8.19 -25.94 -24.13
CA THR A 85 -9.48 -25.59 -24.74
C THR A 85 -9.69 -24.07 -24.85
N GLY A 86 -8.75 -23.27 -24.33
CA GLY A 86 -8.87 -21.82 -24.27
C GLY A 86 -9.68 -21.34 -23.06
N ALA A 87 -10.10 -22.24 -22.18
CA ALA A 87 -10.79 -21.89 -20.95
C ALA A 87 -9.78 -21.52 -19.87
N TRP A 88 -10.04 -20.40 -19.21
CA TRP A 88 -9.28 -20.01 -18.03
C TRP A 88 -9.58 -20.96 -16.87
N GLN A 89 -8.54 -21.49 -16.22
CA GLN A 89 -8.68 -22.54 -15.20
C GLN A 89 -9.00 -22.03 -13.79
N GLY A 90 -9.08 -20.71 -13.60
CA GLY A 90 -9.36 -20.13 -12.28
C GLY A 90 -10.81 -19.69 -12.06
N GLU A 91 -11.11 -19.21 -10.85
CA GLU A 91 -12.33 -18.46 -10.53
C GLU A 91 -12.04 -16.96 -10.55
N GLY A 92 -12.86 -16.07 -11.13
CA GLY A 92 -12.49 -14.69 -11.53
C GLY A 92 -11.72 -13.83 -10.50
N ARG A 93 -11.85 -14.18 -9.22
CA ARG A 93 -11.05 -13.70 -8.09
C ARG A 93 -9.53 -13.96 -8.24
N GLU A 94 -9.12 -15.13 -8.72
CA GLU A 94 -7.72 -15.52 -8.94
C GLU A 94 -7.04 -14.68 -10.03
N LEU A 95 -7.77 -14.26 -11.07
CA LEU A 95 -7.22 -13.35 -12.09
C LEU A 95 -6.96 -11.97 -11.50
N GLY A 96 -7.89 -11.46 -10.69
CA GLY A 96 -7.71 -10.19 -9.97
C GLY A 96 -6.50 -10.22 -9.03
N GLU A 97 -6.31 -11.33 -8.31
CA GLU A 97 -5.15 -11.56 -7.46
C GLU A 97 -3.84 -11.61 -8.26
N MET A 98 -3.80 -12.33 -9.39
CA MET A 98 -2.62 -12.36 -10.26
C MET A 98 -2.29 -11.00 -10.87
N ILE A 99 -3.29 -10.23 -11.30
CA ILE A 99 -3.09 -8.87 -11.82
C ILE A 99 -2.51 -7.97 -10.72
N SER A 100 -3.06 -8.07 -9.50
CA SER A 100 -2.61 -7.28 -8.36
C SER A 100 -1.17 -7.64 -7.98
N LEU A 101 -0.83 -8.93 -7.89
CA LEU A 101 0.53 -9.40 -7.61
C LEU A 101 1.52 -8.97 -8.69
N ASN A 102 1.13 -9.03 -9.97
CA ASN A 102 1.97 -8.54 -11.07
C ASN A 102 2.17 -7.03 -10.99
N ALA A 103 1.14 -6.26 -10.66
CA ALA A 103 1.25 -4.81 -10.46
C ALA A 103 2.20 -4.48 -9.30
N GLU A 104 2.08 -5.20 -8.18
CA GLU A 104 2.95 -5.04 -7.01
C GLU A 104 4.41 -5.41 -7.33
N ALA A 105 4.64 -6.54 -7.99
CA ALA A 105 5.99 -6.95 -8.41
C ALA A 105 6.65 -5.91 -9.32
N ARG A 106 5.89 -5.33 -10.26
CA ARG A 106 6.37 -4.25 -11.14
C ARG A 106 6.70 -2.99 -10.34
N PHE A 107 5.84 -2.59 -9.41
CA PHE A 107 6.07 -1.45 -8.54
C PHE A 107 7.36 -1.62 -7.73
N LEU A 108 7.55 -2.79 -7.12
CA LEU A 108 8.75 -3.09 -6.33
C LEU A 108 10.02 -3.08 -7.19
N ALA A 109 9.97 -3.66 -8.40
CA ALA A 109 11.10 -3.65 -9.32
C ALA A 109 11.48 -2.23 -9.76
N GLN A 110 10.48 -1.41 -10.13
CA GLN A 110 10.70 -0.02 -10.52
C GLN A 110 11.28 0.80 -9.36
N ARG A 111 10.72 0.62 -8.16
CA ARG A 111 11.22 1.25 -6.94
C ARG A 111 12.68 0.89 -6.67
N ALA A 112 13.03 -0.39 -6.72
CA ALA A 112 14.40 -0.86 -6.50
C ALA A 112 15.37 -0.26 -7.53
N HIS A 113 14.96 -0.14 -8.79
CA HIS A 113 15.76 0.49 -9.84
C HIS A 113 16.04 1.97 -9.55
N ILE A 114 15.00 2.73 -9.18
CA ILE A 114 15.14 4.16 -8.82
C ILE A 114 16.04 4.33 -7.60
N GLU A 115 15.82 3.53 -6.55
CA GLU A 115 16.64 3.58 -5.33
C GLU A 115 18.10 3.25 -5.61
N ALA A 116 18.37 2.23 -6.42
CA ALA A 116 19.73 1.86 -6.80
C ALA A 116 20.42 2.97 -7.60
N ALA A 117 19.74 3.59 -8.57
CA ALA A 117 20.29 4.69 -9.35
C ALA A 117 20.62 5.91 -8.49
N ILE A 118 19.74 6.27 -7.55
CA ILE A 118 19.97 7.38 -6.62
C ILE A 118 21.13 7.05 -5.66
N ALA A 119 21.17 5.83 -5.12
CA ALA A 119 22.21 5.39 -4.20
C ALA A 119 23.58 5.38 -4.89
N ASP A 120 23.66 4.83 -6.10
CA ASP A 120 24.90 4.80 -6.89
C ASP A 120 25.41 6.22 -7.17
N HIS A 121 24.53 7.13 -7.60
CA HIS A 121 24.91 8.53 -7.78
C HIS A 121 25.43 9.17 -6.48
N CYS A 122 24.74 8.93 -5.36
CA CYS A 122 25.13 9.44 -4.05
C CYS A 122 26.46 8.85 -3.54
N LEU A 123 26.81 7.62 -3.90
CA LEU A 123 28.09 7.02 -3.49
C LEU A 123 29.26 7.49 -4.36
N ASN A 124 29.00 7.74 -5.65
CA ASN A 124 30.06 8.04 -6.62
C ASN A 124 30.31 9.55 -6.82
N SER A 125 29.37 10.41 -6.41
CA SER A 125 29.43 11.86 -6.70
C SER A 125 29.52 12.74 -5.43
N HIS A 126 29.50 12.16 -4.23
CA HIS A 126 29.18 12.84 -2.97
C HIS A 126 29.87 12.25 -1.74
#